data_AF-A0A356AL21-F1
#
_entry.id   AF-A0A356AL21-F1
#
_cell.length_a   1.000
_cell.length_b   1.000
_cell.length_c   1.000
_cell.angle_alpha   90.00
_cell.angle_beta   90.00
_cell.angle_gamma   90.00
#
_symmetry.space_group_name_H-M   'P 1'
#
loop_
_entity.id
_entity.type
_entity.pdbx_description
1 polymer ?
#
loop_
_entity_poly.entity_id
_entity_poly.type
_entity_poly.pdbx_seq_one_letter_code
_entity_poly.pdbx_strand_id
1 'polypeptide(L)'
;MKKIMALLLALCVAAGFSGCTGGKAASSGAESGASADESWDKVKQAGRLVLGLDDAFPPMGYKDTQTGEIVGFDIDLAKEACKRLDIELKLQAVDWDNKQAELDNGNVDCLWNGFSKTPEREKSFLLSIPYMKNEQIILVKTDSSYHSLKDLAGKSVGVQSDS
;
A
#
# COMPACT_ATOMS: atom_id res chain seq x y z
N MET A 1 -0.90 -53.04 -4.55
CA MET A 1 0.44 -52.97 -5.18
C MET A 1 0.72 -51.54 -5.65
N LYS A 2 0.63 -50.60 -4.70
CA LYS A 2 1.13 -49.24 -4.81
C LYS A 2 2.46 -49.29 -4.05
N LYS A 3 3.59 -48.87 -4.67
CA LYS A 3 4.98 -48.77 -4.15
C LYS A 3 6.10 -49.40 -5.02
N ILE A 4 5.85 -49.84 -6.26
CA ILE A 4 6.92 -50.38 -7.16
C ILE A 4 7.07 -49.54 -8.44
N MET A 5 6.42 -48.37 -8.53
CA MET A 5 6.39 -47.55 -9.75
C MET A 5 7.16 -46.23 -9.62
N ALA A 6 8.11 -46.19 -8.69
CA ALA A 6 9.09 -45.12 -8.54
C ALA A 6 10.47 -45.77 -8.47
N LEU A 7 11.42 -45.25 -9.25
CA LEU A 7 12.76 -45.79 -9.50
C LEU A 7 12.82 -46.98 -10.46
N LEU A 8 12.79 -46.70 -11.76
CA LEU A 8 13.59 -47.42 -12.76
C LEU A 8 13.65 -46.59 -14.05
N LEU A 9 14.87 -46.22 -14.43
CA LEU A 9 15.32 -45.53 -15.65
C LEU A 9 14.89 -44.05 -15.77
N ALA A 10 15.71 -43.00 -15.66
CA ALA A 10 17.15 -42.80 -15.82
C ALA A 10 17.76 -43.51 -17.04
N LEU A 11 18.23 -42.72 -18.01
CA LEU A 11 18.91 -43.11 -19.27
C LEU A 11 18.02 -43.52 -20.46
N CYS A 12 17.75 -42.53 -21.31
CA CYS A 12 17.81 -42.62 -22.78
C CYS A 12 18.15 -41.19 -23.25
N VAL A 13 19.44 -40.82 -23.32
CA VAL A 13 20.30 -40.85 -24.52
C VAL A 13 19.79 -39.96 -25.66
N ALA A 14 20.56 -38.88 -25.81
CA ALA A 14 20.88 -38.09 -27.00
C ALA A 14 20.40 -38.59 -28.38
N ALA A 15 19.85 -37.65 -29.16
CA ALA A 15 20.32 -37.23 -30.50
C ALA A 15 19.14 -36.66 -31.31
N GLY A 16 19.14 -35.35 -31.53
CA GLY A 16 18.23 -34.67 -32.46
C GLY A 16 19.04 -33.69 -33.31
N PHE A 17 19.03 -33.92 -34.61
CA PHE A 17 19.92 -33.39 -35.64
C PHE A 17 19.95 -31.87 -35.80
N SER A 18 21.14 -31.39 -36.19
CA SER A 18 21.43 -30.09 -36.80
C SER A 18 20.49 -29.77 -37.98
N GLY A 19 19.94 -28.56 -37.97
CA GLY A 19 19.36 -27.90 -39.14
C GLY A 19 19.82 -26.44 -39.19
N CYS A 20 20.89 -26.17 -39.96
CA CYS A 20 21.28 -24.82 -40.35
C CYS A 20 20.45 -24.38 -41.55
N THR A 21 19.70 -23.28 -41.45
CA THR A 21 19.47 -22.36 -42.58
C THR A 21 19.32 -20.94 -42.04
N GLY A 22 20.01 -20.01 -42.70
CA GLY A 22 20.28 -18.67 -42.20
C GLY A 22 19.08 -17.74 -42.12
N GLY A 23 19.10 -16.90 -41.09
CA GLY A 23 18.26 -15.72 -40.95
C GLY A 23 18.94 -14.78 -39.96
N LYS A 24 19.18 -13.53 -40.39
CA LYS A 24 19.76 -12.43 -39.62
C LYS A 24 19.49 -12.53 -38.11
N ALA A 25 20.56 -12.43 -37.33
CA ALA A 25 20.49 -12.12 -35.90
C ALA A 25 19.76 -10.77 -35.71
N ALA A 26 18.45 -10.84 -35.53
CA ALA A 26 17.70 -9.78 -34.88
C ALA A 26 18.03 -9.89 -33.39
N SER A 27 18.65 -8.84 -32.86
CA SER A 27 18.79 -8.60 -31.43
C SER A 27 17.41 -8.70 -30.78
N SER A 28 17.07 -9.85 -30.21
CA SER A 28 15.97 -9.97 -29.28
C SER A 28 16.42 -9.31 -27.98
N GLY A 29 16.24 -7.98 -27.91
CA GLY A 29 16.15 -7.31 -26.63
C GLY A 29 15.02 -7.98 -25.87
N ALA A 30 15.36 -8.69 -24.81
CA ALA A 30 14.38 -9.08 -23.82
C ALA A 30 13.93 -7.78 -23.14
N GLU A 31 12.94 -7.12 -23.73
CA GLU A 31 12.11 -6.20 -22.97
C GLU A 31 11.41 -7.07 -21.91
N SER A 32 11.87 -6.91 -20.66
CA SER A 32 11.10 -7.35 -19.51
C SER A 32 9.74 -6.67 -19.63
N GLY A 33 8.73 -7.41 -20.07
CA GLY A 33 7.37 -6.93 -20.14
C GLY A 33 6.92 -6.57 -18.74
N ALA A 34 7.05 -5.29 -18.39
CA ALA A 34 6.26 -4.72 -17.31
C ALA A 34 4.81 -4.96 -17.71
N SER A 35 4.12 -5.83 -16.97
CA SER A 35 2.68 -5.96 -17.11
C SER A 35 2.07 -4.57 -17.01
N ALA A 36 1.13 -4.25 -17.91
CA ALA A 36 0.41 -2.99 -17.83
C ALA A 36 -0.22 -2.85 -16.42
N ASP A 37 -0.19 -1.63 -15.87
CA ASP A 37 -0.88 -1.35 -14.61
C ASP A 37 -2.40 -1.38 -14.86
N GLU A 38 -3.04 -2.46 -14.41
CA GLU A 38 -4.48 -2.68 -14.53
C GLU A 38 -5.25 -2.27 -13.25
N SER A 39 -4.60 -1.58 -12.30
CA SER A 39 -5.22 -1.22 -11.01
C SER A 39 -6.48 -0.36 -11.20
N TRP A 40 -6.42 0.64 -12.08
CA TRP A 40 -7.57 1.49 -12.39
C TRP A 40 -8.71 0.70 -13.04
N ASP A 41 -8.42 -0.20 -13.98
CA ASP A 41 -9.45 -0.98 -14.64
C ASP A 41 -10.20 -1.88 -13.66
N LYS A 42 -9.50 -2.44 -12.66
CA LYS A 42 -10.13 -3.21 -11.56
C LYS A 42 -11.07 -2.35 -10.72
N VAL A 43 -10.62 -1.17 -10.28
CA VAL A 43 -11.44 -0.22 -9.49
C VAL A 43 -12.66 0.25 -10.29
N LYS A 44 -12.46 0.62 -11.55
CA LYS A 44 -13.52 1.07 -12.44
C LYS A 44 -14.53 -0.03 -12.73
N GLN A 45 -14.08 -1.26 -13.00
CA GLN A 45 -14.96 -2.41 -13.21
C GLN A 45 -15.77 -2.74 -11.94
N ALA A 46 -15.15 -2.62 -10.76
CA ALA A 46 -15.83 -2.81 -9.48
C ALA A 46 -16.83 -1.69 -9.15
N GLY A 47 -16.71 -0.52 -9.80
CA GLY A 47 -17.55 0.66 -9.55
C GLY A 47 -17.32 1.30 -8.18
N ARG A 48 -16.22 0.94 -7.49
CA ARG A 48 -15.93 1.40 -6.13
C ARG A 48 -14.43 1.41 -5.84
N LEU A 49 -13.99 2.34 -5.00
CA LEU A 49 -12.65 2.39 -4.41
C LEU A 49 -12.72 1.98 -2.93
N VAL A 50 -11.95 0.97 -2.54
CA VAL A 50 -11.78 0.56 -1.13
C VAL A 50 -10.60 1.32 -0.52
N LEU A 51 -10.90 2.23 0.39
CA LEU A 51 -9.92 3.06 1.06
C LEU A 51 -9.62 2.48 2.45
N GLY A 52 -8.37 2.11 2.68
CA GLY A 52 -7.84 1.69 3.98
C GLY A 52 -7.41 2.88 4.84
N LEU A 53 -7.84 2.91 6.10
CA LEU A 53 -7.50 3.95 7.07
C LEU A 53 -7.40 3.42 8.51
N ASP A 54 -6.74 4.18 9.39
CA ASP A 54 -6.88 4.05 10.85
C ASP A 54 -8.06 4.93 11.29
N ASP A 55 -9.13 4.33 11.83
CA ASP A 55 -10.33 5.06 12.28
C ASP A 55 -10.17 5.71 13.67
N ALA A 56 -8.95 5.78 14.19
CA ALA A 56 -8.57 6.51 15.38
C ALA A 56 -7.64 7.71 15.10
N PHE A 57 -7.60 8.22 13.86
CA PHE A 57 -6.67 9.28 13.43
C PHE A 57 -7.35 10.64 13.12
N PRO A 58 -7.91 11.34 14.12
CA PRO A 58 -8.45 12.68 13.92
C PRO A 58 -7.32 13.69 13.63
N PRO A 59 -7.56 14.70 12.77
CA PRO A 59 -8.83 15.01 12.09
C PRO A 59 -8.96 14.35 10.71
N MET A 60 -8.06 13.43 10.33
CA MET A 60 -7.92 12.94 8.97
C MET A 60 -9.00 11.92 8.61
N GLY A 61 -9.14 10.88 9.43
CA GLY A 61 -10.13 9.84 9.31
C GLY A 61 -10.30 9.23 10.69
N TYR A 62 -11.50 9.32 11.25
CA TYR A 62 -11.78 8.82 12.58
C TYR A 62 -13.25 8.49 12.76
N LYS A 63 -13.54 7.60 13.70
CA LYS A 63 -14.90 7.28 14.07
C LYS A 63 -15.51 8.38 14.94
N ASP A 64 -16.57 8.99 14.44
CA ASP A 64 -17.38 9.92 15.22
C ASP A 64 -18.06 9.15 16.36
N THR A 65 -17.89 9.62 17.60
CA THR A 65 -18.39 8.92 18.79
C THR A 65 -19.89 9.10 19.01
N GLN A 66 -20.52 10.09 18.37
CA GLN A 66 -21.95 10.35 18.43
C GLN A 66 -22.71 9.57 17.37
N THR A 67 -22.20 9.56 16.13
CA THR A 67 -22.87 8.90 15.00
C THR A 67 -22.38 7.48 14.74
N GLY A 68 -21.14 7.16 15.15
CA GLY A 68 -20.47 5.91 14.83
C GLY A 68 -19.92 5.83 13.40
N GLU A 69 -20.09 6.88 12.60
CA GLU A 69 -19.61 6.94 11.21
C GLU A 69 -18.13 7.35 11.15
N ILE A 70 -17.44 6.92 10.09
CA ILE A 70 -16.07 7.37 9.82
C ILE A 70 -16.14 8.72 9.08
N VAL A 71 -15.54 9.74 9.67
CA VAL A 71 -15.53 11.14 9.21
C VAL A 71 -14.11 11.69 9.25
N GLY A 72 -13.87 12.83 8.60
CA GLY A 72 -12.59 13.53 8.65
C GLY A 72 -12.19 14.17 7.32
N PHE A 73 -11.08 14.89 7.35
CA PHE A 73 -10.58 15.64 6.18
C PHE A 73 -10.30 14.73 4.98
N ASP A 74 -9.60 13.60 5.18
CA ASP A 74 -9.28 12.68 4.09
C ASP A 74 -10.53 11.96 3.59
N ILE A 75 -11.51 11.73 4.47
CA ILE A 75 -12.78 11.12 4.10
C ILE A 75 -13.57 12.03 3.17
N ASP A 76 -13.65 13.33 3.48
CA ASP A 76 -14.33 14.31 2.64
C ASP A 76 -13.61 14.50 1.29
N LEU A 77 -12.28 14.52 1.32
CA LEU A 77 -11.47 14.60 0.10
C LEU A 77 -11.64 13.36 -0.79
N ALA A 78 -11.63 12.17 -0.21
CA ALA A 78 -11.84 10.92 -0.92
C ALA A 78 -13.26 10.80 -1.48
N LYS A 79 -14.29 11.24 -0.74
CA LYS A 79 -15.68 11.30 -1.20
C LYS A 79 -15.81 12.17 -2.44
N GLU A 80 -15.24 13.38 -2.42
CA GLU A 80 -15.27 14.28 -3.57
C GLU A 80 -14.47 13.72 -4.76
N ALA A 81 -13.32 13.07 -4.52
CA ALA A 81 -12.56 12.42 -5.58
C ALA A 81 -13.34 11.28 -6.26
N CYS A 82 -13.94 10.37 -5.48
CA CYS A 82 -14.75 9.26 -6.00
C CYS A 82 -15.98 9.77 -6.75
N LYS A 83 -16.63 10.82 -6.25
CA LYS A 83 -17.75 11.49 -6.93
C LYS A 83 -17.37 12.01 -8.32
N ARG A 84 -16.19 12.63 -8.46
CA ARG A 84 -15.70 13.12 -9.77
C ARG A 84 -15.35 11.99 -10.73
N LEU A 85 -15.00 10.83 -10.19
CA LEU A 85 -14.68 9.61 -10.95
C LEU A 85 -15.92 8.75 -11.25
N ASP A 86 -17.10 9.14 -10.74
CA ASP A 86 -18.36 8.40 -10.87
C ASP A 86 -18.27 6.96 -10.32
N ILE A 87 -17.64 6.81 -9.15
CA ILE A 87 -17.51 5.54 -8.41
C ILE A 87 -17.88 5.71 -6.93
N GLU A 88 -18.24 4.60 -6.27
CA GLU A 88 -18.52 4.59 -4.84
C GLU A 88 -17.23 4.61 -4.00
N LEU A 89 -17.28 5.27 -2.84
CA LEU A 89 -16.23 5.15 -1.83
C LEU A 89 -16.63 4.11 -0.80
N LYS A 90 -15.81 3.08 -0.60
CA LYS A 90 -15.92 2.13 0.51
C LYS A 90 -14.79 2.36 1.49
N LEU A 91 -15.14 2.73 2.73
CA LEU A 91 -14.18 2.88 3.81
C LEU A 91 -13.93 1.53 4.49
N GLN A 92 -12.66 1.23 4.77
CA GLN A 92 -12.24 0.04 5.50
C GLN A 92 -11.25 0.46 6.60
N ALA A 93 -11.72 0.42 7.85
CA ALA A 93 -10.82 0.55 8.98
C ALA A 93 -9.87 -0.67 9.02
N VAL A 94 -8.58 -0.41 9.17
CA VAL A 94 -7.54 -1.43 9.24
C VAL A 94 -6.68 -1.22 10.48
N ASP A 95 -6.04 -2.29 10.95
CA ASP A 95 -4.91 -2.14 11.88
C ASP A 95 -3.76 -1.48 11.13
N TRP A 96 -3.33 -0.31 11.59
CA TRP A 96 -2.32 0.49 10.90
C TRP A 96 -0.95 -0.20 10.87
N ASP A 97 -0.67 -1.09 11.82
CA ASP A 97 0.56 -1.88 11.83
C ASP A 97 0.55 -2.91 10.67
N ASN A 98 -0.63 -3.32 10.19
CA ASN A 98 -0.82 -4.28 9.10
C ASN A 98 -1.13 -3.65 7.72
N LYS A 99 -1.11 -2.31 7.61
CA LYS A 99 -1.54 -1.55 6.41
C LYS A 99 -0.94 -2.02 5.08
N GLN A 100 0.35 -2.39 5.07
CA GLN A 100 1.02 -2.87 3.85
C GLN A 100 0.44 -4.20 3.40
N ALA A 101 0.21 -5.14 4.32
CA ALA A 101 -0.34 -6.43 3.96
C ALA A 101 -1.79 -6.33 3.48
N GLU A 102 -2.59 -5.42 4.05
CA GLU A 102 -3.95 -5.14 3.57
C GLU A 102 -3.93 -4.65 2.11
N LEU A 103 -2.98 -3.78 1.76
CA LEU A 103 -2.79 -3.28 0.39
C LEU A 103 -2.28 -4.39 -0.55
N ASP A 104 -1.23 -5.11 -0.16
CA ASP A 104 -0.59 -6.14 -0.98
C ASP A 104 -1.53 -7.31 -1.28
N ASN A 105 -2.41 -7.66 -0.33
CA ASN A 105 -3.40 -8.71 -0.51
C ASN A 105 -4.63 -8.24 -1.32
N GLY A 106 -4.74 -6.94 -1.63
CA GLY A 106 -5.89 -6.36 -2.32
C GLY A 106 -7.15 -6.27 -1.47
N ASN A 107 -7.02 -6.29 -0.14
CA ASN A 107 -8.14 -6.06 0.77
C ASN A 107 -8.58 -4.59 0.75
N VAL A 108 -7.66 -3.68 0.44
CA VAL A 108 -7.88 -2.27 0.16
C VAL A 108 -7.19 -1.90 -1.15
N ASP A 109 -7.73 -0.91 -1.87
CA ASP A 109 -7.16 -0.42 -3.12
C ASP A 109 -6.13 0.70 -2.89
N CYS A 110 -6.26 1.45 -1.79
CA CYS A 110 -5.31 2.48 -1.39
C CYS A 110 -5.29 2.68 0.13
N LEU A 111 -4.22 3.31 0.62
CA LEU A 111 -4.10 3.82 1.99
C LEU A 111 -4.19 5.35 1.96
N TRP A 112 -5.19 5.92 2.63
CA TRP A 112 -5.41 7.37 2.59
C TRP A 112 -5.89 7.90 3.95
N ASN A 113 -4.92 8.22 4.81
CA ASN A 113 -5.19 8.69 6.17
C ASN A 113 -3.97 9.44 6.75
N GLY A 114 -3.67 10.62 6.21
CA GLY A 114 -2.50 11.43 6.59
C GLY A 114 -1.16 10.75 6.24
N PHE A 115 -1.15 9.91 5.21
CA PHE A 115 0.00 9.06 4.90
C PHE A 115 1.17 9.90 4.37
N SER A 116 2.19 10.07 5.22
CA SER A 116 3.31 10.95 4.92
C SER A 116 4.23 10.34 3.86
N LYS A 117 4.62 11.17 2.88
CA LYS A 117 5.59 10.82 1.85
C LYS A 117 7.01 10.85 2.42
N THR A 118 7.65 9.69 2.51
CA THR A 118 9.04 9.53 2.98
C THR A 118 9.86 8.69 1.99
N PRO A 119 11.20 8.87 1.90
CA PRO A 119 12.05 8.08 1.00
C PRO A 119 12.00 6.57 1.27
N GLU A 120 11.66 6.15 2.49
CA GLU A 120 11.47 4.75 2.83
C GLU A 120 10.15 4.21 2.25
N ARG A 121 9.05 4.94 2.44
CA ARG A 121 7.74 4.56 1.88
C ARG A 121 7.74 4.58 0.35
N GLU A 122 8.46 5.49 -0.29
CA GLU A 122 8.61 5.51 -1.75
C GLU A 122 9.24 4.24 -2.34
N LYS A 123 9.94 3.42 -1.53
CA LYS A 123 10.49 2.14 -1.99
C LYS A 123 9.45 1.02 -2.02
N SER A 124 8.40 1.12 -1.20
CA SER A 124 7.39 0.08 -1.02
C SER A 124 6.02 0.47 -1.58
N PHE A 125 5.76 1.77 -1.76
CA PHE A 125 4.47 2.30 -2.16
C PHE A 125 4.60 3.25 -3.37
N LEU A 126 3.60 3.19 -4.24
CA LEU A 126 3.33 4.28 -5.18
C LEU A 126 2.56 5.38 -4.43
N LEU A 127 3.17 6.56 -4.32
CA LEU A 127 2.62 7.68 -3.56
C LEU A 127 2.07 8.76 -4.49
N SER A 128 0.91 9.31 -4.14
CA SER A 128 0.28 10.41 -4.86
C SER A 128 1.09 11.71 -4.75
N ILE A 129 0.61 12.74 -5.45
CA ILE A 129 1.09 14.11 -5.24
C ILE A 129 0.67 14.54 -3.82
N PRO A 130 1.58 15.04 -2.97
CA PRO A 130 1.23 15.50 -1.62
C PRO A 130 0.15 16.59 -1.65
N TYR A 131 -0.87 16.45 -0.80
CA TYR A 131 -2.01 17.37 -0.73
C TYR A 131 -2.01 18.24 0.54
N MET A 132 -1.12 17.98 1.50
CA MET A 132 -1.02 18.71 2.76
C MET A 132 0.44 18.74 3.24
N LYS A 133 0.83 19.84 3.89
CA LYS A 133 2.08 19.89 4.68
C LYS A 133 1.76 19.53 6.13
N ASN A 134 2.56 18.67 6.72
CA ASN A 134 2.45 18.29 8.12
C ASN A 134 3.81 18.48 8.82
N GLU A 135 3.77 18.77 10.12
CA GLU A 135 4.96 18.87 10.97
C GLU A 135 4.79 17.98 12.19
N GLN A 136 5.87 17.29 12.56
CA GLN A 136 5.91 16.54 13.81
C GLN A 136 6.10 17.51 14.97
N ILE A 137 5.16 17.49 15.92
CA ILE A 137 5.19 18.34 17.11
C ILE A 137 5.17 17.47 18.37
N ILE A 138 5.71 18.01 19.46
CA ILE A 138 5.63 17.36 20.77
C ILE A 138 4.53 18.03 21.57
N LEU A 139 3.55 17.23 21.98
CA LEU A 139 2.50 17.66 22.88
C LEU A 139 2.93 17.39 24.32
N VAL A 140 2.77 18.40 25.16
CA VAL A 140 2.99 18.32 26.61
C VAL A 140 1.75 18.81 27.34
N LYS A 141 1.57 18.42 28.60
CA LYS A 141 0.49 18.96 29.43
C LYS A 141 0.68 20.47 29.61
N THR A 142 -0.43 21.21 29.66
CA THR A 142 -0.43 22.67 29.80
C THR A 142 0.23 23.17 31.08
N ASP A 143 0.23 22.35 32.13
CA ASP A 143 0.85 22.62 33.44
C ASP A 143 2.27 22.03 33.57
N SER A 144 2.84 21.51 32.48
CA SER A 144 4.19 20.93 32.50
C SER A 144 5.29 22.00 32.45
N SER A 145 6.47 21.66 32.96
CA SER A 145 7.67 22.51 32.90
C SER A 145 8.47 22.38 31.60
N TYR A 146 7.91 21.70 30.58
CA TYR A 146 8.60 21.44 29.32
C TYR A 146 8.26 22.53 28.32
N HIS A 147 9.24 23.33 27.91
CA HIS A 147 9.05 24.46 26.99
C HIS A 147 9.95 24.38 25.75
N SER A 148 10.86 23.41 25.73
CA SER A 148 11.80 23.19 24.65
C SER A 148 12.21 21.72 24.55
N LEU A 149 12.79 21.33 23.41
CA LEU A 149 13.33 19.97 23.23
C LEU A 149 14.42 19.63 24.26
N LYS A 150 15.15 20.62 24.78
CA LYS A 150 16.19 20.40 25.79
C LYS A 150 15.61 19.89 27.11
N ASP A 151 14.39 20.31 27.46
CA ASP A 151 13.74 19.92 28.71
C ASP A 151 13.32 18.44 28.71
N LEU A 152 13.29 17.81 27.53
CA LEU A 152 12.97 16.39 27.32
C LEU A 152 14.18 15.46 27.46
N ALA A 153 15.38 16.01 27.66
CA ALA A 153 16.59 15.21 27.84
C ALA A 153 16.43 14.25 29.03
N GLY A 154 16.65 12.95 28.78
CA GLY A 154 16.49 11.90 29.79
C GLY A 154 15.04 11.60 30.19
N LYS A 155 14.05 12.09 29.44
CA LYS A 155 12.62 11.77 29.64
C LYS A 155 12.16 10.69 28.68
N SER A 156 11.07 10.00 29.04
CA SER A 156 10.36 9.09 28.15
C SER A 156 9.41 9.87 27.26
N VAL A 157 9.46 9.61 25.94
CA VAL A 157 8.57 10.21 24.94
C VAL A 157 7.79 9.07 24.29
N GLY A 158 6.46 9.20 24.28
CA GLY A 158 5.57 8.28 23.56
C GLY A 158 5.40 8.71 22.11
N VAL A 159 5.38 7.75 21.21
CA VAL A 159 5.07 7.94 19.78
C VAL A 159 4.10 6.85 19.34
N GLN A 160 3.38 7.08 18.25
CA GLN A 160 2.63 6.02 17.59
C GLN A 160 3.62 5.10 16.87
N SER A 161 3.44 3.78 16.97
CA SER A 161 4.27 2.82 16.24
C SER A 161 4.10 3.01 14.73
N ASP A 162 5.19 2.88 13.97
CA ASP A 162 5.22 2.95 12.50
C ASP A 162 4.55 4.19 11.86
N SER A 163 4.54 5.32 12.59
CA SER A 163 4.00 6.63 12.17
C SER A 163 4.91 7.39 11.21
#